data_AF-A0A2E9E2N7-F1
#
_entry.id   AF-A0A2E9E2N7-F1
#
_cell.length_a   1.000
_cell.length_b   1.000
_cell.length_c   1.000
_cell.angle_alpha   90.00
_cell.angle_beta   90.00
_cell.angle_gamma   90.00
#
_symmetry.space_group_name_H-M   'P 1'
#
loop_
_entity.id
_entity.type
_entity.pdbx_description
1 polymer ?
#
loop_
_entity_poly.entity_id
_entity_poly.type
_entity_poly.pdbx_seq_one_letter_code
_entity_poly.pdbx_strand_id
1 'polypeptide(L)'
;MANRYNCNKCPAYCCSYSEIVVTKSDIKRLAKHFAISTDRAQKKFTKKGETKGERILRHQLDPHFTTICRFLDTESRNCTIYTARPKICREFPGKGRCGYYDFLTFERSTQEDPEWVATTD
;
A
#
# COMPACT_ATOMS: atom_id res chain seq x y z
N MET A 1 3.37 18.81 13.89
CA MET A 1 4.02 18.71 12.56
C MET A 1 2.92 18.56 11.52
N ALA A 2 2.86 19.44 10.52
CA ALA A 2 1.88 19.31 9.45
C ALA A 2 2.17 18.05 8.63
N ASN A 3 1.14 17.25 8.35
CA ASN A 3 1.26 16.04 7.54
C ASN A 3 1.57 16.46 6.09
N ARG A 4 2.80 16.21 5.61
CA ARG A 4 3.25 16.56 4.25
C ARG A 4 2.92 15.45 3.24
N TYR A 5 1.85 14.71 3.49
CA TYR A 5 1.44 13.56 2.70
C TYR A 5 -0.06 13.55 2.53
N ASN A 6 -0.52 13.37 1.29
CA ASN A 6 -1.92 13.17 0.97
C ASN A 6 -2.11 11.88 0.17
N CYS A 7 -2.74 10.89 0.80
CA CYS A 7 -3.02 9.60 0.19
C CYS A 7 -3.89 9.72 -1.07
N ASN A 8 -4.84 10.66 -1.08
CA ASN A 8 -5.79 10.84 -2.19
C ASN A 8 -5.16 11.52 -3.41
N LYS A 9 -3.93 12.05 -3.26
CA LYS A 9 -3.18 12.69 -4.36
C LYS A 9 -1.95 11.87 -4.78
N CYS A 10 -1.79 10.68 -4.21
CA CYS A 10 -0.64 9.82 -4.44
C CYS A 10 -1.06 8.64 -5.32
N PRO A 11 -0.22 8.15 -6.26
CA PRO A 11 -0.49 6.96 -7.06
C PRO A 11 -0.45 5.64 -6.24
N ALA A 12 -0.50 5.73 -4.90
CA ALA A 12 -0.41 4.66 -3.92
C ALA A 12 1.01 4.05 -3.73
N TYR A 13 2.03 4.89 -3.56
CA TYR A 13 3.42 4.43 -3.30
C TYR A 13 3.55 3.46 -2.12
N CYS A 14 2.82 3.65 -1.02
CA CYS A 14 2.90 2.71 0.11
C CYS A 14 2.35 1.31 -0.23
N CYS A 15 1.51 1.20 -1.27
CA CYS A 15 0.97 -0.06 -1.76
C CYS A 15 1.89 -0.73 -2.78
N SER A 16 2.89 -0.03 -3.33
CA SER A 16 3.86 -0.61 -4.28
C SER A 16 5.06 -1.27 -3.62
N TYR A 17 5.24 -1.11 -2.31
CA TYR A 17 6.34 -1.73 -1.58
C TYR A 17 6.25 -3.25 -1.68
N SER A 18 7.33 -3.90 -2.13
CA SER A 18 7.40 -5.35 -2.33
C SER A 18 7.10 -6.14 -1.05
N GLU A 19 7.52 -5.62 0.10
CA GLU A 19 7.40 -6.26 1.40
C GLU A 19 6.50 -5.47 2.36
N ILE A 20 5.18 -5.61 2.18
CA ILE A 20 4.19 -5.13 3.15
C ILE A 20 4.01 -6.20 4.23
N VAL A 21 4.88 -6.17 5.23
CA VAL A 21 4.92 -7.13 6.33
C VAL A 21 3.66 -7.06 7.20
N VAL A 22 3.10 -8.22 7.52
CA VAL A 22 1.90 -8.35 8.34
C VAL A 22 2.11 -9.27 9.53
N THR A 23 1.56 -8.88 10.66
CA THR A 23 1.57 -9.68 11.88
C THR A 23 0.40 -10.67 11.92
N LYS A 24 0.45 -11.63 12.85
CA LYS A 24 -0.70 -12.50 13.15
C LYS A 24 -1.97 -11.71 13.51
N SER A 25 -1.81 -10.56 14.19
CA SER A 25 -2.92 -9.67 14.55
C SER A 25 -3.53 -8.96 13.33
N ASP A 26 -2.71 -8.60 12.35
CA ASP A 26 -3.20 -8.03 11.08
C ASP A 26 -3.99 -9.08 10.29
N ILE A 27 -3.50 -10.32 10.25
CA ILE A 27 -4.22 -11.44 9.60
C ILE A 27 -5.57 -11.68 10.27
N LYS A 28 -5.64 -11.65 11.61
CA LYS A 28 -6.93 -11.73 12.34
C LYS A 28 -7.87 -10.59 11.97
N ARG A 29 -7.35 -9.37 11.78
CA ARG A 29 -8.14 -8.20 11.37
C ARG A 29 -8.69 -8.36 9.96
N LEU A 30 -7.87 -8.83 9.01
CA LEU A 30 -8.31 -9.16 7.65
C LEU A 30 -9.38 -10.26 7.67
N ALA A 31 -9.18 -11.32 8.45
CA ALA A 31 -10.13 -12.41 8.58
C ALA A 31 -11.50 -11.91 9.05
N LYS A 32 -11.53 -11.07 10.10
CA LYS A 32 -12.75 -10.43 10.61
C LYS A 32 -13.43 -9.56 9.54
N HIS A 33 -12.66 -8.75 8.82
CA HIS A 33 -13.20 -7.85 7.79
C HIS A 33 -13.87 -8.59 6.63
N PHE A 34 -13.29 -9.71 6.19
CA PHE A 34 -13.82 -10.53 5.10
C PHE A 34 -14.76 -11.64 5.57
N ALA A 35 -15.10 -11.71 6.86
CA ALA A 35 -15.91 -12.77 7.47
C ALA A 35 -15.44 -14.20 7.12
N ILE A 36 -14.12 -14.42 7.14
CA ILE A 36 -13.51 -15.73 6.91
C ILE A 36 -12.62 -16.16 8.08
N SER A 37 -12.22 -17.43 8.10
CA SER A 37 -11.29 -17.93 9.12
C SER A 37 -9.88 -17.35 8.95
N THR A 38 -9.13 -17.28 10.03
CA THR A 38 -7.75 -16.77 10.05
C THR A 38 -6.81 -17.54 9.14
N ASP A 39 -6.92 -18.87 9.09
CA ASP A 39 -6.14 -19.71 8.17
C ASP A 39 -6.48 -19.41 6.70
N ARG A 40 -7.78 -19.27 6.37
CA ARG A 40 -8.21 -18.87 5.03
C ARG A 40 -7.69 -17.48 4.67
N ALA A 41 -7.79 -16.50 5.57
CA ALA A 41 -7.26 -15.16 5.36
C ALA A 41 -5.75 -15.16 5.14
N GLN A 42 -5.00 -15.94 5.95
CA GLN A 42 -3.57 -16.08 5.81
C GLN A 42 -3.20 -16.61 4.43
N LYS A 43 -3.81 -17.73 4.01
CA LYS A 43 -3.53 -18.36 2.70
C LYS A 43 -3.94 -17.44 1.54
N LYS A 44 -5.13 -16.84 1.64
CA LYS A 44 -5.71 -16.00 0.59
C LYS A 44 -4.94 -14.71 0.41
N PHE A 45 -4.63 -13.99 1.49
CA PHE A 45 -4.15 -12.61 1.41
C PHE A 45 -2.64 -12.43 1.57
N THR A 46 -1.92 -13.43 2.06
CA THR A 46 -0.49 -13.30 2.39
C THR A 46 0.36 -14.39 1.72
N LYS A 47 1.65 -14.12 1.57
CA LYS A 47 2.69 -15.08 1.18
C LYS A 47 3.86 -15.01 2.17
N LYS A 48 4.81 -15.93 2.07
CA LYS A 48 6.07 -15.85 2.84
C LYS A 48 6.89 -14.66 2.30
N GLY A 49 7.48 -13.87 3.19
CA GLY A 49 8.45 -12.83 2.83
C GLY A 49 9.85 -13.41 2.63
N GLU A 50 10.83 -12.55 2.39
CA GLU A 50 12.24 -12.95 2.26
C GLU A 50 12.82 -13.42 3.60
N THR A 51 12.38 -12.81 4.71
CA THR A 51 12.87 -13.15 6.04
C THR A 51 12.15 -14.38 6.62
N LYS A 52 12.90 -15.27 7.28
CA LYS A 52 12.35 -16.49 7.91
C LYS A 52 11.24 -16.13 8.92
N GLY A 53 10.06 -16.70 8.69
CA GLY A 53 8.89 -16.51 9.56
C GLY A 53 8.05 -15.28 9.23
N GLU A 54 8.51 -14.46 8.29
CA GLU A 54 7.79 -13.29 7.81
C GLU A 54 6.61 -13.67 6.91
N ARG A 55 5.55 -12.87 7.02
CA ARG A 55 4.46 -12.90 6.05
C ARG A 55 4.23 -11.51 5.51
N ILE A 56 4.10 -11.42 4.20
CA ILE A 56 3.84 -10.18 3.47
C ILE A 56 2.51 -10.30 2.73
N LEU A 57 1.88 -9.17 2.43
CA LEU A 57 0.68 -9.15 1.58
C LEU A 57 0.99 -9.67 0.18
N ARG A 58 0.02 -10.34 -0.43
CA ARG A 58 0.09 -10.68 -1.85
C ARG A 58 -0.15 -9.45 -2.70
N HIS A 59 0.44 -9.45 -3.88
CA HIS A 59 0.29 -8.40 -4.88
C HIS A 59 -0.53 -8.89 -6.07
N GLN A 60 -1.02 -7.95 -6.86
CA GLN A 60 -1.62 -8.11 -8.18
C GLN A 60 -0.84 -7.27 -9.20
N LEU A 61 -1.06 -7.50 -10.50
CA LEU A 61 -0.43 -6.69 -11.55
C LEU A 61 -0.91 -5.24 -11.48
N ASP A 62 -0.03 -4.31 -11.84
CA ASP A 62 -0.31 -2.88 -11.81
C ASP A 62 0.37 -2.17 -13.00
N PRO A 63 -0.32 -1.23 -13.66
CA PRO A 63 0.23 -0.54 -14.83
C PRO A 63 1.38 0.42 -14.50
N HIS A 64 1.50 0.91 -13.26
CA HIS A 64 2.52 1.89 -12.89
C HIS A 64 3.72 1.27 -12.16
N PHE A 65 3.47 0.22 -11.37
CA PHE A 65 4.48 -0.35 -10.46
C PHE A 65 4.85 -1.81 -10.74
N THR A 66 4.47 -2.36 -11.90
CA THR A 66 4.53 -3.80 -12.24
C THR A 66 3.62 -4.67 -11.38
N THR A 67 3.74 -4.58 -10.06
CA THR A 67 2.81 -5.18 -9.09
C THR A 67 2.49 -4.22 -7.95
N ILE A 68 1.30 -4.38 -7.39
CA ILE A 68 0.81 -3.58 -6.27
C ILE A 68 0.10 -4.46 -5.25
N CYS A 69 0.01 -4.01 -4.00
CA CYS A 69 -0.83 -4.63 -2.98
C CYS A 69 -2.20 -5.03 -3.53
N ARG A 70 -2.60 -6.28 -3.32
CA ARG A 70 -3.88 -6.85 -3.79
C ARG A 70 -5.15 -6.16 -3.30
N PHE A 71 -5.02 -5.25 -2.34
CA PHE A 71 -6.14 -4.51 -1.77
C PHE A 71 -6.21 -3.08 -2.32
N LEU A 72 -5.29 -2.69 -3.20
CA LEU A 72 -5.44 -1.45 -3.93
C LEU A 72 -6.50 -1.62 -5.02
N ASP A 73 -7.41 -0.66 -5.11
CA ASP A 73 -8.25 -0.47 -6.28
C ASP A 73 -7.42 0.22 -7.38
N THR A 74 -7.26 -0.44 -8.52
CA THR A 74 -6.34 0.01 -9.57
C THR A 74 -6.82 1.23 -10.32
N GLU A 75 -8.13 1.53 -10.27
CA GLU A 75 -8.74 2.68 -10.93
C GLU A 75 -8.70 3.90 -10.02
N SER A 76 -9.30 3.79 -8.84
CA SER A 76 -9.39 4.91 -7.88
C SER A 76 -8.10 5.18 -7.12
N ARG A 77 -7.11 4.28 -7.21
CA ARG A 77 -5.83 4.32 -6.48
C ARG A 77 -6.00 4.37 -4.96
N ASN A 78 -7.13 3.86 -4.44
CA ASN A 78 -7.45 3.85 -3.02
C ASN A 78 -7.42 2.44 -2.44
N CYS A 79 -7.12 2.33 -1.15
CA CYS A 79 -7.15 1.05 -0.46
C CYS A 79 -8.59 0.58 -0.22
N THR A 80 -8.94 -0.63 -0.63
CA THR A 80 -10.29 -1.19 -0.45
C THR A 80 -10.58 -1.63 0.99
N ILE A 81 -9.55 -1.69 1.85
CA ILE A 81 -9.66 -2.21 3.22
C ILE A 81 -9.27 -1.18 4.29
N TYR A 82 -9.55 0.13 4.11
CA TYR A 82 -9.14 1.20 5.03
C TYR A 82 -9.36 0.88 6.52
N THR A 83 -10.50 0.29 6.85
CA THR A 83 -10.91 -0.09 8.22
C THR A 83 -10.18 -1.32 8.76
N ALA A 84 -9.64 -2.17 7.88
CA ALA A 84 -8.95 -3.40 8.21
C ALA A 84 -7.44 -3.38 7.90
N ARG A 85 -6.91 -2.23 7.45
CA ARG A 85 -5.49 -2.04 7.12
C ARG A 85 -4.56 -2.63 8.18
N PRO A 86 -3.48 -3.32 7.77
CA PRO A 86 -2.38 -3.70 8.65
C PRO A 86 -1.79 -2.52 9.42
N LYS A 87 -1.10 -2.80 10.52
CA LYS A 87 -0.45 -1.76 11.34
C LYS A 87 0.48 -0.86 10.50
N ILE A 88 1.37 -1.46 9.70
CA ILE A 88 2.31 -0.74 8.84
C ILE A 88 1.61 0.25 7.88
N CYS A 89 0.46 -0.14 7.32
CA CYS A 89 -0.33 0.70 6.42
C CYS A 89 -1.07 1.84 7.14
N ARG A 90 -1.35 1.71 8.43
CA ARG A 90 -1.98 2.77 9.25
C ARG A 90 -0.95 3.78 9.73
N GLU A 91 0.24 3.29 10.04
CA GLU A 91 1.32 4.12 10.55
C GLU A 91 2.00 4.92 9.45
N PHE A 92 1.89 4.49 8.18
CA PHE A 92 2.44 5.24 7.05
C PHE A 92 1.88 6.67 6.97
N PRO A 93 2.72 7.71 6.73
CA PRO A 93 4.16 7.66 6.40
C PRO A 93 5.10 7.79 7.64
N GLY A 94 4.67 7.34 8.81
CA GLY A 94 5.42 7.41 10.05
C GLY A 94 5.48 8.82 10.60
N LYS A 95 6.61 9.51 10.40
CA LYS A 95 6.85 10.88 10.89
C LYS A 95 6.08 11.96 10.10
N GLY A 96 5.07 11.58 9.30
CA GLY A 96 4.22 12.51 8.54
C GLY A 96 4.84 13.03 7.23
N ARG A 97 5.91 12.39 6.71
CA ARG A 97 6.59 12.79 5.47
C ARG A 97 6.91 11.57 4.60
N CYS A 98 6.58 11.65 3.32
CA CYS A 98 6.90 10.62 2.33
C CYS A 98 7.77 11.24 1.22
N GLY A 99 9.02 10.81 1.09
CA GLY A 99 9.94 11.37 0.10
C GLY A 99 9.47 11.20 -1.35
N TYR A 100 8.84 10.06 -1.67
CA TYR A 100 8.24 9.84 -3.00
C TYR A 100 7.11 10.83 -3.29
N TYR A 101 6.30 11.17 -2.29
CA TYR A 101 5.23 12.16 -2.45
C TYR A 101 5.78 13.58 -2.59
N ASP A 102 6.85 13.91 -1.87
CA ASP A 102 7.55 15.20 -2.04
C ASP A 102 8.06 15.34 -3.48
N PHE A 103 8.73 14.30 -4.00
CA PHE A 103 9.23 14.27 -5.37
C PHE A 103 8.11 14.37 -6.41
N LEU A 104 7.04 13.58 -6.24
CA LEU A 104 5.84 13.67 -7.09
C LEU A 104 5.25 15.08 -7.12
N THR A 105 5.16 15.74 -5.96
CA THR A 105 4.61 17.10 -5.87
C THR A 105 5.48 18.10 -6.60
N PHE A 106 6.81 17.97 -6.49
CA PHE A 106 7.77 18.81 -7.22
C PHE A 106 7.65 18.62 -8.74
N GLU A 107 7.62 17.38 -9.22
CA GLU A 107 7.51 17.08 -10.65
C GLU A 107 6.20 17.61 -11.25
N ARG A 108 5.08 17.35 -10.59
CA ARG A 108 3.76 17.88 -10.99
C ARG A 108 3.74 19.40 -11.06
N SER A 109 4.42 20.08 -10.13
CA SER A 109 4.52 21.54 -10.16
C SER A 109 5.42 22.06 -11.28
N THR A 110 6.52 21.36 -11.57
CA THR A 110 7.52 21.80 -12.57
C THR A 110 7.01 21.59 -13.99
N GLN A 111 6.26 20.52 -14.21
CA GLN A 111 5.68 20.16 -15.50
C GLN A 111 4.27 20.77 -15.70
N GLU A 112 3.73 21.46 -14.68
CA GLU A 112 2.36 21.98 -14.67
C GLU A 112 1.28 20.92 -14.96
N ASP A 113 1.58 19.65 -14.66
CA ASP A 113 0.71 18.50 -14.87
C ASP A 113 0.32 17.88 -13.52
N PRO A 114 -0.93 18.07 -13.05
CA PRO A 114 -1.38 17.52 -11.77
C PRO A 114 -1.56 16.00 -11.76
N GLU A 115 -1.65 15.36 -12.93
CA GLU A 115 -1.88 13.92 -13.07
C GLU A 115 -0.60 13.14 -13.32
N TRP A 116 0.52 13.83 -13.57
CA TRP A 116 1.81 13.21 -13.83
C TRP A 116 2.19 12.14 -12.80
N VAL A 117 2.73 11.02 -13.30
CA VAL A 117 3.32 9.93 -12.52
C VAL A 117 4.60 9.49 -13.22
N ALA A 118 5.72 9.51 -12.51
CA ALA A 118 6.99 9.02 -13.04
C ALA A 118 6.91 7.51 -13.32
N THR A 119 7.01 7.12 -14.58
CA THR A 119 7.19 5.74 -15.03
C THR A 119 8.48 5.62 -15.85
N THR A 120 9.03 4.42 -15.97
CA THR A 120 10.34 4.15 -16.60
C THR A 120 10.21 3.24 -17.82
N ASP A 121 9.13 3.39 -18.57
CA ASP A 121 8.79 2.64 -19.78
C ASP A 121 9.98 2.51 -20.75
#